data_AF-A0A0K1EHV7-F1
#
_entry.id   AF-A0A0K1EHV7-F1
#
_cell.length_a   1.000
_cell.length_b   1.000
_cell.length_c   1.000
_cell.angle_alpha   90.00
_cell.angle_beta   90.00
_cell.angle_gamma   90.00
#
_symmetry.space_group_name_H-M   'P 1'
#
loop_
_entity.id
_entity.type
_entity.pdbx_description
1 polymer ?
#
loop_
_entity_poly.entity_id
_entity_poly.type
_entity_poly.pdbx_seq_one_letter_code
_entity_poly.pdbx_strand_id
1 'polypeptide(L)'
;MPVLGMSRRGLRGLVARERAVTSTAKRAAAALAGTALLAVLTGGCGDDDRLPPRSTTGGIGAGTSVGGRGGSGGEGGAGGDAGAGGDAGHGNGGAGGGVIAVCGDGVREGFEDCDGDDLDARTCVSFGYESGNLACSSTCSFDFAACSSPEQCQDGLDNDLDGLIDCTDPDCTAACAAVCAEPVVLADPGSTAGVTAGHPSLTAPLSCLGDDAGPTVTYEVTAERTGLLEVQMYASSSTNLALAVRSTCDSVATELGCANLASGVGSPELLSIPVTQGQTLYVLVGGEEAGTFTLSAASRTPMCGDGFIDPGEGCDDGNADSGDGCSSQCALELSEVEPNDTPATANPLTTPFVGQINTATDVDHIRVTVPSGGASLVAEVNEVNALACVNNQMDPQIEVLSANGATVLASDDDGGPGRCSRVVAPALPAGNYVLRVSRSGGSYFPYRLDVTMIQDVCGNGVVTPGEQCDDGNTVAGDGCSPTCQLELSEVEPNNTAAQANPYTSPWRAAVMPAGDVDLVAVTVPGPSSLLRAVVGDAGQGTCAMYRLDSYAEILAPDGTTMLNYDDDSGLGYCSVVQQGGLAAGTYYVRVSSSPVKPNDTFVYSLAITVQ
;
A
#
# COMPACT_ATOMS: atom_id res chain seq x y z
N MET A 1 -34.95 35.68 -40.02
CA MET A 1 -35.29 35.99 -41.43
C MET A 1 -34.11 35.60 -42.31
N PRO A 2 -34.28 34.70 -43.29
CA PRO A 2 -33.18 34.12 -44.07
C PRO A 2 -33.08 34.77 -45.46
N VAL A 3 -31.86 34.83 -46.04
CA VAL A 3 -31.66 35.10 -47.48
C VAL A 3 -30.46 34.29 -47.99
N LEU A 4 -30.77 33.39 -48.93
CA LEU A 4 -30.07 32.93 -50.14
C LEU A 4 -28.53 33.01 -50.25
N GLY A 5 -27.82 32.07 -50.90
CA GLY A 5 -28.27 31.09 -51.87
C GLY A 5 -27.15 30.23 -52.48
N MET A 6 -27.63 29.31 -53.33
CA MET A 6 -26.92 28.24 -54.04
C MET A 6 -25.85 28.71 -55.04
N SER A 7 -24.86 27.85 -55.32
CA SER A 7 -24.54 27.50 -56.72
C SER A 7 -23.75 26.18 -56.84
N ARG A 8 -24.28 25.28 -57.69
CA ARG A 8 -23.65 24.06 -58.21
C ARG A 8 -22.69 24.40 -59.36
N ARG A 9 -21.63 23.60 -59.56
CA ARG A 9 -21.18 23.09 -60.88
C ARG A 9 -20.09 22.03 -60.70
N GLY A 10 -20.29 20.87 -61.32
CA GLY A 10 -19.30 19.81 -61.45
C GLY A 10 -18.69 19.73 -62.86
N LEU A 11 -17.60 18.95 -62.98
CA LEU A 11 -17.02 18.39 -64.22
C LEU A 11 -16.01 17.30 -63.78
N ARG A 12 -16.32 16.00 -63.86
CA ARG A 12 -15.98 15.04 -64.95
C ARG A 12 -14.51 15.01 -65.41
N GLY A 13 -13.76 13.99 -64.95
CA GLY A 13 -13.29 12.87 -65.78
C GLY A 13 -11.84 12.85 -66.34
N LEU A 14 -11.28 11.62 -66.35
CA LEU A 14 -10.10 11.09 -67.10
C LEU A 14 -8.70 11.48 -66.54
N VAL A 15 -7.66 10.63 -66.44
CA VAL A 15 -7.30 9.32 -67.02
C VAL A 15 -6.14 8.70 -66.23
N ALA A 16 -6.09 7.36 -66.20
CA ALA A 16 -5.01 6.52 -65.68
C ALA A 16 -3.67 6.69 -66.43
N ARG A 17 -2.55 6.41 -65.75
CA ARG A 17 -1.35 5.83 -66.37
C ARG A 17 -0.44 5.15 -65.35
N GLU A 18 -0.28 3.84 -65.56
CA GLU A 18 0.78 3.00 -65.03
C GLU A 18 2.16 3.50 -65.47
N ARG A 19 3.18 3.28 -64.63
CA ARG A 19 4.47 2.71 -65.08
C ARG A 19 5.27 2.14 -63.92
N ALA A 20 5.47 0.83 -64.00
CA ALA A 20 6.49 0.08 -63.27
C ALA A 20 7.90 0.47 -63.76
N VAL A 21 8.86 0.49 -62.84
CA VAL A 21 10.28 0.25 -63.14
C VAL A 21 10.87 -0.64 -62.04
N THR A 22 11.14 -1.88 -62.43
CA THR A 22 12.04 -2.86 -61.80
C THR A 22 13.50 -2.38 -61.83
N SER A 23 14.29 -2.66 -60.78
CA SER A 23 15.73 -2.98 -60.92
C SER A 23 16.41 -3.36 -59.58
N THR A 24 16.58 -4.67 -59.42
CA THR A 24 17.84 -5.37 -59.10
C THR A 24 18.54 -5.21 -57.75
N ALA A 25 18.66 -6.38 -57.10
CA ALA A 25 19.47 -6.73 -55.95
C ALA A 25 20.99 -6.59 -56.17
N LYS A 26 21.73 -6.39 -55.07
CA LYS A 26 23.10 -6.91 -54.93
C LYS A 26 23.40 -7.24 -53.46
N ARG A 27 23.59 -8.54 -53.20
CA ARG A 27 24.23 -9.09 -52.00
C ARG A 27 25.73 -8.76 -52.01
N ALA A 28 26.30 -8.53 -50.85
CA ALA A 28 27.67 -8.94 -50.52
C ALA A 28 27.77 -9.19 -49.01
N ALA A 29 27.98 -10.45 -48.65
CA ALA A 29 28.45 -10.89 -47.34
C ALA A 29 29.99 -10.91 -47.35
N ALA A 30 30.62 -10.55 -46.24
CA ALA A 30 31.96 -11.01 -45.90
C ALA A 30 32.19 -10.90 -44.38
N ALA A 31 32.30 -12.06 -43.74
CA ALA A 31 32.92 -12.24 -42.43
C ALA A 31 34.45 -12.12 -42.54
N LEU A 32 35.14 -11.73 -41.47
CA LEU A 32 36.29 -12.49 -40.92
C LEU A 32 36.82 -11.88 -39.61
N ALA A 33 37.23 -12.78 -38.73
CA ALA A 33 37.72 -12.63 -37.36
C ALA A 33 39.13 -12.02 -37.25
N GLY A 34 39.53 -11.63 -36.02
CA GLY A 34 40.95 -11.49 -35.68
C GLY A 34 41.31 -10.69 -34.41
N THR A 35 41.28 -11.39 -33.26
CA THR A 35 42.27 -11.37 -32.15
C THR A 35 42.78 -10.08 -31.48
N ALA A 36 42.54 -10.07 -30.16
CA ALA A 36 43.22 -9.46 -29.00
C ALA A 36 44.64 -8.87 -29.12
N LEU A 37 44.87 -7.77 -28.37
CA LEU A 37 46.10 -7.59 -27.61
C LEU A 37 45.90 -6.78 -26.31
N LEU A 38 46.51 -7.35 -25.28
CA LEU A 38 46.75 -6.99 -23.89
C LEU A 38 47.40 -5.60 -23.66
N ALA A 39 46.99 -4.88 -22.62
CA ALA A 39 47.85 -3.94 -21.89
C ALA A 39 47.48 -3.87 -20.40
N VAL A 40 48.47 -4.25 -19.59
CA VAL A 40 48.61 -4.16 -18.13
C VAL A 40 49.05 -2.75 -17.74
N LEU A 41 48.69 -2.28 -16.53
CA LEU A 41 49.44 -1.43 -15.57
C LEU A 41 48.46 -1.05 -14.45
N THR A 42 48.42 -1.72 -13.29
CA THR A 42 49.19 -1.46 -12.04
C THR A 42 49.11 -0.02 -11.50
N GLY A 43 48.58 0.10 -10.28
CA GLY A 43 48.72 1.28 -9.42
C GLY A 43 47.87 1.17 -8.17
N GLY A 44 48.42 0.62 -7.09
CA GLY A 44 47.84 0.64 -5.75
C GLY A 44 48.57 1.62 -4.81
N CYS A 45 47.92 1.90 -3.67
CA CYS A 45 48.39 2.28 -2.31
C CYS A 45 47.09 2.29 -1.47
N GLY A 46 46.86 1.59 -0.36
CA GLY A 46 47.67 1.39 0.87
C GLY A 46 47.62 2.69 1.71
N ASP A 47 47.24 2.78 2.99
CA ASP A 47 46.93 1.83 4.07
C ASP A 47 46.24 2.62 5.23
N ASP A 48 45.72 1.86 6.22
CA ASP A 48 45.64 2.14 7.67
C ASP A 48 44.66 3.18 8.25
N ASP A 49 43.64 2.68 8.95
CA ASP A 49 43.48 2.99 10.38
C ASP A 49 42.69 1.90 11.13
N ARG A 50 43.43 1.11 11.93
CA ARG A 50 42.91 0.22 12.99
C ARG A 50 42.72 1.04 14.26
N LEU A 51 41.68 0.76 15.07
CA LEU A 51 41.71 0.81 16.55
C LEU A 51 40.39 0.18 17.14
N PRO A 52 40.31 -0.20 18.44
CA PRO A 52 40.14 -1.60 18.88
C PRO A 52 38.86 -1.88 19.70
N PRO A 53 38.58 -3.15 20.11
CA PRO A 53 37.44 -3.49 20.96
C PRO A 53 37.70 -3.21 22.44
N ARG A 54 36.71 -2.63 23.14
CA ARG A 54 36.71 -2.49 24.60
C ARG A 54 36.08 -3.72 25.27
N SER A 55 36.93 -4.43 25.99
CA SER A 55 36.60 -5.32 27.12
C SER A 55 36.50 -4.51 28.41
N THR A 56 35.52 -4.81 29.27
CA THR A 56 35.69 -4.87 30.73
C THR A 56 34.53 -5.63 31.40
N THR A 57 34.84 -6.86 31.83
CA THR A 57 34.64 -7.46 33.17
C THR A 57 33.28 -7.44 33.89
N GLY A 58 32.84 -8.64 34.32
CA GLY A 58 32.25 -8.83 35.65
C GLY A 58 31.20 -9.94 35.77
N GLY A 59 31.60 -11.21 35.78
CA GLY A 59 30.71 -12.33 36.11
C GLY A 59 30.70 -12.67 37.60
N ILE A 60 29.54 -13.04 38.15
CA ILE A 60 29.43 -13.94 39.31
C ILE A 60 28.07 -14.67 39.31
N GLY A 61 28.12 -16.02 39.34
CA GLY A 61 27.35 -16.83 40.29
C GLY A 61 25.94 -17.30 39.92
N ALA A 62 25.85 -18.55 39.45
CA ALA A 62 24.66 -19.40 39.52
C ALA A 62 24.23 -19.71 40.97
N GLY A 63 22.94 -20.00 41.19
CA GLY A 63 22.46 -20.56 42.46
C GLY A 63 20.95 -20.53 42.67
N THR A 64 20.27 -21.54 42.15
CA THR A 64 18.89 -21.98 42.48
C THR A 64 18.63 -22.13 43.99
N SER A 65 17.45 -21.71 44.49
CA SER A 65 16.47 -22.58 45.19
C SER A 65 15.34 -21.83 45.94
N VAL A 66 14.11 -22.24 45.61
CA VAL A 66 12.99 -22.64 46.49
C VAL A 66 12.26 -21.61 47.39
N GLY A 67 10.93 -21.56 47.16
CA GLY A 67 9.86 -21.21 48.11
C GLY A 67 8.93 -20.13 47.53
N GLY A 68 7.64 -20.31 47.25
CA GLY A 68 6.66 -21.33 47.65
C GLY A 68 5.40 -20.62 48.18
N ARG A 69 4.21 -21.02 47.67
CA ARG A 69 2.82 -20.66 48.06
C ARG A 69 2.34 -19.31 47.50
N GLY A 70 1.18 -19.18 46.85
CA GLY A 70 -0.14 -19.84 46.90
C GLY A 70 -1.14 -18.65 46.82
N GLY A 71 -2.27 -18.62 46.15
CA GLY A 71 -3.27 -19.57 45.66
C GLY A 71 -4.61 -18.79 45.63
N SER A 72 -5.65 -19.38 45.00
CA SER A 72 -7.05 -18.92 44.86
C SER A 72 -7.30 -17.78 43.84
N GLY A 73 -8.27 -17.84 42.92
CA GLY A 73 -9.43 -18.71 42.75
C GLY A 73 -10.64 -17.84 42.38
N GLY A 74 -11.47 -18.23 41.42
CA GLY A 74 -12.73 -17.53 41.13
C GLY A 74 -13.34 -17.85 39.76
N GLU A 75 -14.37 -18.69 39.78
CA GLU A 75 -15.22 -19.15 38.68
C GLU A 75 -16.29 -18.13 38.24
N GLY A 76 -16.92 -18.40 37.08
CA GLY A 76 -18.24 -17.93 36.67
C GLY A 76 -18.24 -17.42 35.23
N GLY A 77 -19.10 -17.80 34.30
CA GLY A 77 -20.30 -18.63 34.29
C GLY A 77 -21.00 -18.34 32.96
N ALA A 78 -21.49 -19.38 32.28
CA ALA A 78 -22.17 -19.28 30.99
C ALA A 78 -23.64 -18.80 31.14
N GLY A 79 -24.13 -18.09 30.12
CA GLY A 79 -25.55 -17.82 29.88
C GLY A 79 -25.80 -17.85 28.37
N GLY A 80 -26.73 -18.70 27.93
CA GLY A 80 -27.14 -18.83 26.53
C GLY A 80 -28.42 -18.06 26.19
N ASP A 81 -28.81 -18.08 24.91
CA ASP A 81 -30.16 -17.74 24.47
C ASP A 81 -30.60 -18.52 23.20
N ALA A 82 -31.91 -18.56 23.02
CA ALA A 82 -32.74 -19.59 22.38
C ALA A 82 -32.98 -19.53 20.85
N GLY A 83 -33.43 -20.68 20.31
CA GLY A 83 -34.51 -20.79 19.28
C GLY A 83 -34.17 -21.67 18.06
N ALA A 84 -35.05 -22.47 17.43
CA ALA A 84 -36.41 -22.96 17.67
C ALA A 84 -36.77 -24.03 16.59
N GLY A 85 -37.71 -24.95 16.91
CA GLY A 85 -38.53 -25.74 15.97
C GLY A 85 -38.17 -27.24 15.82
N GLY A 86 -39.06 -28.23 15.86
CA GLY A 86 -40.52 -28.32 16.03
C GLY A 86 -41.04 -29.69 15.54
N ASP A 87 -41.90 -30.35 16.33
CA ASP A 87 -42.88 -31.43 16.02
C ASP A 87 -42.41 -32.78 15.38
N ALA A 88 -42.99 -33.96 15.62
CA ALA A 88 -44.10 -34.47 16.44
C ALA A 88 -44.08 -36.03 16.46
N GLY A 89 -44.70 -36.68 17.47
CA GLY A 89 -45.41 -37.96 17.22
C GLY A 89 -45.19 -39.16 18.15
N HIS A 90 -45.94 -39.19 19.27
CA HIS A 90 -46.67 -40.34 19.86
C HIS A 90 -46.08 -41.77 19.92
N GLY A 91 -46.00 -42.32 21.14
CA GLY A 91 -46.08 -43.76 21.42
C GLY A 91 -45.91 -44.10 22.91
N ASN A 92 -46.97 -44.60 23.55
CA ASN A 92 -47.08 -44.82 25.00
C ASN A 92 -46.64 -46.24 25.42
N GLY A 93 -45.95 -46.37 26.57
CA GLY A 93 -46.08 -47.53 27.45
C GLY A 93 -44.82 -48.36 27.71
N GLY A 94 -44.41 -48.46 28.98
CA GLY A 94 -43.59 -49.56 29.48
C GLY A 94 -42.60 -49.16 30.57
N ALA A 95 -42.94 -49.41 31.82
CA ALA A 95 -41.97 -49.40 32.92
C ALA A 95 -40.91 -50.49 32.68
N GLY A 96 -39.65 -50.10 32.55
CA GLY A 96 -38.46 -50.95 32.52
C GLY A 96 -37.27 -50.16 33.05
N GLY A 97 -36.50 -50.74 33.96
CA GLY A 97 -35.50 -50.05 34.78
C GLY A 97 -34.50 -49.21 33.97
N GLY A 98 -34.26 -47.99 34.44
CA GLY A 98 -33.22 -47.12 33.91
C GLY A 98 -31.85 -47.71 34.21
N VAL A 99 -31.19 -48.18 33.17
CA VAL A 99 -29.74 -48.38 33.16
C VAL A 99 -29.12 -47.00 33.22
N ILE A 100 -28.29 -46.75 34.23
CA ILE A 100 -27.45 -45.56 34.27
C ILE A 100 -26.35 -45.86 33.25
N ALA A 101 -26.32 -45.15 32.13
CA ALA A 101 -25.24 -45.31 31.15
C ALA A 101 -23.90 -45.03 31.86
N VAL A 102 -23.03 -46.04 31.92
CA VAL A 102 -21.71 -45.96 32.57
C VAL A 102 -20.63 -46.08 31.51
N CYS A 103 -20.06 -44.93 31.16
CA CYS A 103 -18.97 -44.87 30.22
C CYS A 103 -17.75 -45.72 30.66
N GLY A 104 -17.29 -46.57 29.76
CA GLY A 104 -16.14 -47.46 29.91
C GLY A 104 -16.48 -48.85 30.43
N ASP A 105 -17.75 -49.28 30.38
CA ASP A 105 -18.17 -50.61 30.81
C ASP A 105 -18.19 -51.66 29.67
N GLY A 106 -17.87 -51.22 28.45
CA GLY A 106 -17.76 -52.02 27.24
C GLY A 106 -19.08 -52.27 26.51
N VAL A 107 -20.15 -51.56 26.87
CA VAL A 107 -21.46 -51.67 26.23
C VAL A 107 -22.01 -50.28 25.92
N ARG A 108 -22.26 -49.96 24.64
CA ARG A 108 -22.99 -48.72 24.32
C ARG A 108 -24.41 -48.73 24.88
N GLU A 109 -24.71 -47.81 25.78
CA GLU A 109 -26.06 -47.62 26.29
C GLU A 109 -26.46 -46.15 26.52
N GLY A 110 -27.76 -45.88 26.50
CA GLY A 110 -28.29 -44.54 26.77
C GLY A 110 -27.85 -43.47 25.75
N PHE A 111 -26.99 -42.55 26.17
CA PHE A 111 -26.57 -41.36 25.40
C PHE A 111 -25.10 -41.43 24.94
N GLU A 112 -24.46 -42.59 25.04
CA GLU A 112 -23.06 -42.79 24.64
C GLU A 112 -22.96 -42.97 23.11
N ASP A 113 -22.04 -42.23 22.48
CA ASP A 113 -21.75 -42.41 21.05
C ASP A 113 -20.89 -43.67 20.82
N CYS A 114 -20.07 -44.05 21.82
CA CYS A 114 -19.22 -45.24 21.87
C CYS A 114 -18.96 -45.66 23.33
N ASP A 115 -18.49 -46.89 23.58
CA ASP A 115 -17.98 -47.30 24.90
C ASP A 115 -16.76 -48.22 24.75
N GLY A 116 -15.58 -47.75 25.20
CA GLY A 116 -14.35 -48.53 25.11
C GLY A 116 -14.03 -48.96 23.68
N ASP A 117 -14.02 -50.27 23.42
CA ASP A 117 -13.82 -50.85 22.08
C ASP A 117 -15.14 -50.98 21.28
N ASP A 118 -16.29 -50.72 21.90
CA ASP A 118 -17.61 -50.81 21.29
C ASP A 118 -17.95 -49.52 20.50
N LEU A 119 -17.39 -49.41 19.29
CA LEU A 119 -17.47 -48.22 18.40
C LEU A 119 -18.61 -48.22 17.38
N ASP A 120 -19.59 -49.11 17.50
CA ASP A 120 -20.73 -49.32 16.58
C ASP A 120 -20.32 -49.77 15.19
N ALA A 121 -19.19 -50.47 15.11
CA ALA A 121 -18.50 -50.77 13.86
C ALA A 121 -18.21 -49.51 13.00
N ARG A 122 -18.21 -48.32 13.63
CA ARG A 122 -17.75 -47.10 13.01
C ARG A 122 -16.24 -47.10 12.95
N THR A 123 -15.74 -46.45 11.92
CA THR A 123 -14.31 -46.25 11.66
C THR A 123 -14.11 -44.78 11.27
N CYS A 124 -12.87 -44.34 11.18
CA CYS A 124 -12.54 -43.02 10.66
C CYS A 124 -13.20 -42.75 9.29
N VAL A 125 -13.23 -43.77 8.42
CA VAL A 125 -13.92 -43.72 7.10
C VAL A 125 -15.40 -43.43 7.21
N SER A 126 -16.06 -43.90 8.26
CA SER A 126 -17.49 -43.65 8.46
C SER A 126 -17.83 -42.19 8.82
N PHE A 127 -16.82 -41.38 9.16
CA PHE A 127 -16.94 -39.97 9.51
C PHE A 127 -16.26 -39.02 8.50
N GLY A 128 -15.76 -39.55 7.38
CA GLY A 128 -15.21 -38.75 6.29
C GLY A 128 -13.67 -38.74 6.19
N TYR A 129 -12.96 -39.41 7.10
CA TYR A 129 -11.50 -39.57 7.04
C TYR A 129 -11.10 -40.71 6.08
N GLU A 130 -9.90 -40.70 5.51
CA GLU A 130 -9.49 -41.77 4.59
C GLU A 130 -8.97 -43.03 5.30
N SER A 131 -8.33 -42.87 6.47
CA SER A 131 -7.78 -44.01 7.23
C SER A 131 -7.65 -43.73 8.74
N GLY A 132 -6.99 -44.64 9.47
CA GLY A 132 -6.73 -44.50 10.90
C GLY A 132 -7.59 -45.37 11.83
N ASN A 133 -7.30 -45.26 13.13
CA ASN A 133 -7.95 -46.03 14.20
C ASN A 133 -8.86 -45.12 15.02
N LEU A 134 -10.16 -45.26 14.84
CA LEU A 134 -11.15 -44.56 15.66
C LEU A 134 -11.09 -45.10 17.10
N ALA A 135 -11.09 -44.22 18.09
CA ALA A 135 -11.11 -44.60 19.50
C ALA A 135 -12.35 -44.02 20.21
N CYS A 136 -12.60 -44.49 21.43
CA CYS A 136 -13.62 -43.92 22.30
C CYS A 136 -12.98 -43.16 23.46
N SER A 137 -13.39 -41.91 23.67
CA SER A 137 -12.88 -41.07 24.75
C SER A 137 -13.38 -41.55 26.12
N SER A 138 -12.75 -41.06 27.20
CA SER A 138 -13.20 -41.32 28.58
C SER A 138 -14.53 -40.65 28.94
N THR A 139 -15.09 -39.85 28.04
CA THR A 139 -16.42 -39.24 28.15
C THR A 139 -17.43 -39.87 27.18
N CYS A 140 -17.09 -41.00 26.55
CA CYS A 140 -17.95 -41.76 25.65
C CYS A 140 -18.44 -40.99 24.42
N SER A 141 -17.52 -40.17 23.90
CA SER A 141 -17.59 -39.55 22.59
C SER A 141 -16.53 -40.15 21.68
N PHE A 142 -16.77 -40.17 20.37
CA PHE A 142 -15.75 -40.57 19.41
C PHE A 142 -14.49 -39.70 19.55
N ASP A 143 -13.33 -40.34 19.55
CA ASP A 143 -12.02 -39.71 19.54
C ASP A 143 -11.38 -39.92 18.16
N PHE A 144 -11.17 -38.82 17.45
CA PHE A 144 -10.66 -38.77 16.09
C PHE A 144 -9.13 -38.55 16.04
N ALA A 145 -8.43 -38.45 17.18
CA ALA A 145 -7.01 -38.10 17.22
C ALA A 145 -6.08 -39.11 16.52
N ALA A 146 -6.56 -40.30 16.19
CA ALA A 146 -5.83 -41.31 15.42
C ALA A 146 -6.50 -41.63 14.06
N CYS A 147 -7.46 -40.81 13.64
CA CYS A 147 -8.02 -40.80 12.30
C CYS A 147 -7.18 -39.88 11.41
N SER A 148 -6.87 -40.31 10.19
CA SER A 148 -6.11 -39.51 9.24
C SER A 148 -6.92 -39.20 7.98
N SER A 149 -6.89 -37.94 7.58
CA SER A 149 -7.12 -37.48 6.20
C SER A 149 -5.76 -37.15 5.58
N PRO A 150 -5.59 -37.24 4.26
CA PRO A 150 -4.35 -36.76 3.66
C PRO A 150 -4.25 -35.25 3.88
N GLU A 151 -3.17 -34.81 4.51
CA GLU A 151 -2.78 -33.41 4.50
C GLU A 151 -2.51 -32.98 3.05
N GLN A 152 -3.17 -31.93 2.57
CA GLN A 152 -2.83 -31.33 1.27
C GLN A 152 -1.64 -30.42 1.50
N CYS A 153 -0.46 -31.02 1.41
CA CYS A 153 0.78 -30.31 1.60
C CYS A 153 0.87 -29.06 0.71
N GLN A 154 1.36 -27.97 1.31
CA GLN A 154 1.72 -26.70 0.67
C GLN A 154 0.51 -25.79 0.32
N ASP A 155 -0.63 -25.94 1.00
CA ASP A 155 -1.82 -25.10 0.86
C ASP A 155 -2.02 -24.10 2.03
N GLY A 156 -1.19 -24.16 3.07
CA GLY A 156 -1.22 -23.26 4.21
C GLY A 156 -2.32 -23.56 5.23
N LEU A 157 -3.03 -24.67 5.08
CA LEU A 157 -4.09 -25.12 5.98
C LEU A 157 -3.62 -26.33 6.79
N ASP A 158 -4.39 -26.64 7.83
CA ASP A 158 -4.28 -27.88 8.60
C ASP A 158 -5.48 -28.72 8.14
N ASN A 159 -5.32 -29.52 7.09
CA ASN A 159 -6.44 -30.22 6.46
C ASN A 159 -6.87 -31.46 7.26
N ASP A 160 -6.01 -32.02 8.10
CA ASP A 160 -6.31 -33.15 8.97
C ASP A 160 -6.55 -32.78 10.45
N LEU A 161 -6.36 -31.51 10.80
CA LEU A 161 -6.66 -30.87 12.09
C LEU A 161 -5.80 -31.39 13.24
N ASP A 162 -4.57 -31.81 12.96
CA ASP A 162 -3.61 -32.29 13.97
C ASP A 162 -2.82 -31.14 14.66
N GLY A 163 -2.96 -29.92 14.12
CA GLY A 163 -2.32 -28.69 14.61
C GLY A 163 -0.99 -28.36 13.95
N LEU A 164 -0.53 -29.17 13.00
CA LEU A 164 0.60 -28.90 12.11
C LEU A 164 0.08 -28.52 10.72
N ILE A 165 0.90 -27.82 9.94
CA ILE A 165 0.54 -27.39 8.59
C ILE A 165 1.68 -27.71 7.62
N ASP A 166 1.36 -28.14 6.41
CA ASP A 166 2.29 -28.29 5.30
C ASP A 166 3.61 -28.99 5.69
N CYS A 167 4.77 -28.39 5.41
CA CYS A 167 6.08 -28.98 5.69
C CYS A 167 6.48 -29.00 7.17
N THR A 168 5.66 -28.45 8.07
CA THR A 168 5.80 -28.71 9.51
C THR A 168 5.12 -30.01 9.93
N ASP A 169 4.30 -30.58 9.05
CA ASP A 169 3.59 -31.84 9.21
C ASP A 169 4.46 -33.06 8.79
N PRO A 170 4.60 -34.09 9.64
CA PRO A 170 5.26 -35.35 9.29
C PRO A 170 4.69 -36.06 8.06
N ASP A 171 3.40 -35.96 7.79
CA ASP A 171 2.71 -36.59 6.67
C ASP A 171 3.09 -35.93 5.33
N CYS A 172 3.62 -34.71 5.36
CA CYS A 172 4.16 -34.00 4.20
C CYS A 172 5.64 -34.26 3.89
N THR A 173 6.29 -35.19 4.58
CA THR A 173 7.74 -35.48 4.41
C THR A 173 8.15 -35.72 2.94
N ALA A 174 7.30 -36.39 2.14
CA ALA A 174 7.60 -36.65 0.74
C ALA A 174 7.45 -35.39 -0.14
N ALA A 175 6.36 -34.65 0.03
CA ALA A 175 6.09 -33.42 -0.72
C ALA A 175 7.11 -32.32 -0.40
N CYS A 176 7.64 -32.31 0.82
CA CYS A 176 8.60 -31.32 1.31
C CYS A 176 10.06 -31.78 1.26
N ALA A 177 10.35 -32.93 0.64
CA ALA A 177 11.70 -33.49 0.56
C ALA A 177 12.68 -32.59 -0.22
N ALA A 178 12.17 -31.81 -1.17
CA ALA A 178 12.89 -30.81 -1.94
C ALA A 178 11.89 -29.76 -2.47
N VAL A 179 12.39 -28.57 -2.81
CA VAL A 179 11.58 -27.45 -3.34
C VAL A 179 10.72 -27.85 -4.56
N CYS A 180 11.18 -28.84 -5.32
CA CYS A 180 10.55 -29.31 -6.55
C CYS A 180 10.04 -30.76 -6.47
N ALA A 181 9.92 -31.34 -5.27
CA ALA A 181 9.54 -32.75 -5.11
C ALA A 181 8.10 -33.03 -5.59
N GLU A 182 7.14 -32.22 -5.12
CA GLU A 182 5.73 -32.26 -5.53
C GLU A 182 5.22 -30.81 -5.61
N PRO A 183 5.40 -30.11 -6.76
CA PRO A 183 4.90 -28.75 -6.92
C PRO A 183 3.38 -28.68 -6.87
N VAL A 184 2.83 -27.64 -6.26
CA VAL A 184 1.38 -27.42 -6.18
C VAL A 184 0.83 -26.99 -7.53
N VAL A 185 -0.22 -27.63 -8.02
CA VAL A 185 -0.88 -27.20 -9.27
C VAL A 185 -1.69 -25.93 -9.00
N LEU A 186 -1.27 -24.81 -9.58
CA LEU A 186 -2.03 -23.57 -9.61
C LEU A 186 -2.77 -23.47 -10.94
N ALA A 187 -4.10 -23.35 -10.85
CA ALA A 187 -4.96 -23.20 -12.03
C ALA A 187 -4.65 -21.91 -12.80
N ASP A 188 -4.98 -21.91 -14.09
CA ASP A 188 -4.89 -20.74 -14.96
C ASP A 188 -6.27 -20.49 -15.59
N PRO A 189 -7.00 -19.40 -15.27
CA PRO A 189 -6.67 -18.46 -14.20
C PRO A 189 -6.91 -19.08 -12.81
N GLY A 190 -6.09 -18.70 -11.84
CA GLY A 190 -6.21 -19.20 -10.47
C GLY A 190 -5.48 -18.33 -9.46
N SER A 191 -5.88 -18.46 -8.20
CA SER A 191 -5.25 -17.78 -7.07
C SER A 191 -5.23 -18.67 -5.83
N THR A 192 -4.17 -18.58 -5.04
CA THR A 192 -4.01 -19.32 -3.79
C THR A 192 -3.30 -18.47 -2.73
N ALA A 193 -3.52 -18.80 -1.45
CA ALA A 193 -2.64 -18.37 -0.38
C ALA A 193 -1.47 -19.37 -0.25
N GLY A 194 -0.39 -18.94 0.39
CA GLY A 194 0.76 -19.80 0.67
C GLY A 194 1.64 -19.28 1.80
N VAL A 195 2.46 -20.17 2.34
CA VAL A 195 3.44 -19.89 3.40
C VAL A 195 4.77 -20.55 3.05
N THR A 196 5.88 -19.83 3.18
CA THR A 196 7.21 -20.42 2.92
C THR A 196 7.81 -21.10 4.16
N ALA A 197 7.24 -20.91 5.34
CA ALA A 197 7.72 -21.52 6.57
C ALA A 197 7.67 -23.06 6.51
N GLY A 198 8.71 -23.72 7.02
CA GLY A 198 8.83 -25.19 7.00
C GLY A 198 9.32 -25.78 5.68
N HIS A 199 9.27 -25.03 4.58
CA HIS A 199 9.73 -25.50 3.28
C HIS A 199 11.27 -25.57 3.19
N PRO A 200 11.80 -26.46 2.33
CA PRO A 200 13.23 -26.52 2.06
C PRO A 200 13.74 -25.22 1.41
N SER A 201 15.00 -24.91 1.65
CA SER A 201 15.70 -23.82 0.97
C SER A 201 16.16 -24.24 -0.42
N LEU A 202 16.14 -23.28 -1.36
CA LEU A 202 16.66 -23.51 -2.70
C LEU A 202 18.18 -23.76 -2.67
N THR A 203 18.62 -24.82 -3.36
CA THR A 203 20.05 -25.09 -3.54
C THR A 203 20.69 -24.16 -4.56
N ALA A 204 19.88 -23.59 -5.45
CA ALA A 204 20.29 -22.60 -6.45
C ALA A 204 19.39 -21.36 -6.30
N PRO A 205 19.95 -20.22 -5.85
CA PRO A 205 19.16 -19.06 -5.49
C PRO A 205 18.44 -18.44 -6.69
N LEU A 206 17.41 -17.65 -6.40
CA LEU A 206 16.71 -16.83 -7.39
C LEU A 206 17.60 -15.65 -7.80
N SER A 207 17.63 -15.30 -9.09
CA SER A 207 18.59 -14.26 -9.58
C SER A 207 18.40 -12.89 -8.94
N CYS A 208 17.20 -12.60 -8.42
CA CYS A 208 16.85 -11.35 -7.77
C CYS A 208 17.02 -11.33 -6.24
N LEU A 209 17.40 -12.45 -5.60
CA LEU A 209 17.61 -12.56 -4.14
C LEU A 209 19.08 -12.71 -3.70
N GLY A 210 20.05 -12.74 -4.63
CA GLY A 210 21.47 -12.94 -4.25
C GLY A 210 21.74 -14.34 -3.69
N ASP A 211 22.76 -14.52 -2.86
CA ASP A 211 23.17 -15.84 -2.34
C ASP A 211 22.29 -16.35 -1.16
N ASP A 212 21.40 -15.51 -0.63
CA ASP A 212 20.62 -15.78 0.60
C ASP A 212 19.22 -16.35 0.28
N ALA A 213 19.16 -17.49 -0.40
CA ALA A 213 17.89 -18.17 -0.66
C ALA A 213 17.41 -18.95 0.58
N GLY A 214 16.45 -18.39 1.30
CA GLY A 214 15.75 -19.05 2.39
C GLY A 214 14.65 -20.01 1.90
N PRO A 215 13.67 -20.34 2.77
CA PRO A 215 12.58 -21.27 2.46
C PRO A 215 11.79 -20.88 1.20
N THR A 216 11.47 -21.86 0.34
CA THR A 216 10.82 -21.62 -0.96
C THR A 216 9.73 -22.64 -1.26
N VAL A 217 8.61 -22.17 -1.79
CA VAL A 217 7.51 -23.00 -2.33
C VAL A 217 7.49 -22.93 -3.84
N THR A 218 7.13 -24.04 -4.50
CA THR A 218 6.99 -24.09 -5.96
C THR A 218 5.57 -24.47 -6.36
N TYR A 219 5.03 -23.70 -7.30
CA TYR A 219 3.78 -23.99 -7.99
C TYR A 219 4.05 -24.38 -9.44
N GLU A 220 3.26 -25.31 -9.97
CA GLU A 220 3.21 -25.66 -11.39
C GLU A 220 1.97 -25.04 -12.03
N VAL A 221 2.19 -24.31 -13.14
CA VAL A 221 1.11 -23.68 -13.92
C VAL A 221 1.21 -24.16 -15.36
N THR A 222 0.11 -24.64 -15.91
CA THR A 222 0.00 -24.97 -17.34
C THR A 222 -0.85 -23.92 -18.04
N ALA A 223 -0.23 -23.18 -18.98
CA ALA A 223 -0.89 -22.07 -19.64
C ALA A 223 -2.12 -22.54 -20.47
N GLU A 224 -3.30 -22.00 -20.18
CA GLU A 224 -4.53 -22.30 -20.92
C GLU A 224 -4.58 -21.64 -22.31
N ARG A 225 -3.81 -20.58 -22.53
CA ARG A 225 -3.77 -19.80 -23.78
C ARG A 225 -2.34 -19.51 -24.23
N THR A 226 -2.16 -19.32 -25.54
CA THR A 226 -0.92 -18.79 -26.10
C THR A 226 -0.91 -17.28 -25.96
N GLY A 227 0.17 -16.71 -25.45
CA GLY A 227 0.27 -15.28 -25.17
C GLY A 227 1.25 -14.97 -24.05
N LEU A 228 0.80 -14.28 -23.02
CA LEU A 228 1.54 -14.04 -21.79
C LEU A 228 0.88 -14.75 -20.61
N LEU A 229 1.70 -15.28 -19.70
CA LEU A 229 1.31 -15.72 -18.38
C LEU A 229 1.68 -14.62 -17.38
N GLU A 230 0.68 -13.96 -16.83
CA GLU A 230 0.83 -12.99 -15.75
C GLU A 230 0.87 -13.76 -14.43
N VAL A 231 1.91 -13.54 -13.64
CA VAL A 231 2.07 -14.12 -12.30
C VAL A 231 2.25 -13.00 -11.31
N GLN A 232 1.36 -12.93 -10.33
CA GLN A 232 1.33 -11.85 -9.35
C GLN A 232 1.35 -12.42 -7.93
N MET A 233 2.23 -11.89 -7.08
CA MET A 233 2.34 -12.27 -5.68
C MET A 233 2.22 -11.03 -4.77
N TYR A 234 1.45 -11.13 -3.69
CA TYR A 234 1.44 -10.15 -2.59
C TYR A 234 1.96 -10.78 -1.31
N ALA A 235 3.01 -10.22 -0.72
CA ALA A 235 3.45 -10.59 0.61
C ALA A 235 2.40 -10.13 1.63
N SER A 236 1.90 -11.07 2.42
CA SER A 236 0.91 -10.82 3.48
C SER A 236 1.57 -10.57 4.85
N SER A 237 2.88 -10.83 4.95
CA SER A 237 3.74 -10.46 6.08
C SER A 237 4.69 -9.33 5.70
N SER A 238 5.36 -8.73 6.69
CA SER A 238 6.40 -7.70 6.49
C SER A 238 7.73 -8.26 5.93
N THR A 239 7.72 -9.50 5.45
CA THR A 239 8.91 -10.22 4.95
C THR A 239 9.14 -9.92 3.49
N ASN A 240 10.41 -9.80 3.10
CA ASN A 240 10.80 -9.61 1.72
C ASN A 240 10.78 -10.94 0.96
N LEU A 241 9.67 -11.22 0.28
CA LEU A 241 9.53 -12.39 -0.60
C LEU A 241 9.71 -11.97 -2.05
N ALA A 242 10.40 -12.80 -2.82
CA ALA A 242 10.58 -12.66 -4.25
C ALA A 242 9.77 -13.70 -5.01
N LEU A 243 9.44 -13.34 -6.25
CA LEU A 243 8.73 -14.17 -7.21
C LEU A 243 9.65 -14.51 -8.38
N ALA A 244 9.73 -15.78 -8.78
CA ALA A 244 10.45 -16.19 -9.97
C ALA A 244 9.66 -17.20 -10.81
N VAL A 245 9.95 -17.24 -12.12
CA VAL A 245 9.37 -18.22 -13.04
C VAL A 245 10.47 -18.94 -13.78
N ARG A 246 10.41 -20.28 -13.81
CA ARG A 246 11.35 -21.15 -14.52
C ARG A 246 10.63 -22.07 -15.50
N SER A 247 11.29 -22.44 -16.60
CA SER A 247 10.78 -23.47 -17.52
C SER A 247 11.05 -24.91 -17.05
N THR A 248 11.97 -25.09 -16.09
CA THR A 248 12.11 -26.32 -15.31
C THR A 248 12.35 -25.98 -13.85
N CYS A 249 11.77 -26.73 -12.91
CA CYS A 249 11.83 -26.37 -11.50
C CYS A 249 13.27 -26.33 -10.95
N ASP A 250 14.07 -27.36 -11.24
CA ASP A 250 15.38 -27.59 -10.60
C ASP A 250 16.57 -26.83 -11.21
N SER A 251 16.38 -26.08 -12.30
CA SER A 251 17.50 -25.46 -13.03
C SER A 251 17.43 -23.94 -13.05
N VAL A 252 18.37 -23.29 -12.38
CA VAL A 252 18.54 -21.83 -12.43
C VAL A 252 18.78 -21.29 -13.84
N ALA A 253 19.38 -22.10 -14.74
CA ALA A 253 19.59 -21.70 -16.13
C ALA A 253 18.29 -21.57 -16.94
N THR A 254 17.17 -22.03 -16.38
CA THR A 254 15.85 -21.99 -17.02
C THR A 254 14.93 -20.89 -16.48
N GLU A 255 15.47 -20.01 -15.63
CA GLU A 255 14.76 -18.84 -15.12
C GLU A 255 14.43 -17.87 -16.26
N LEU A 256 13.13 -17.60 -16.39
CA LEU A 256 12.54 -16.73 -17.39
C LEU A 256 12.35 -15.31 -16.86
N GLY A 257 12.19 -15.17 -15.54
CA GLY A 257 12.06 -13.89 -14.86
C GLY A 257 12.14 -14.04 -13.34
N CYS A 258 12.53 -12.96 -12.67
CA CYS A 258 12.62 -12.85 -11.22
C CYS A 258 12.28 -11.41 -10.81
N ALA A 259 11.34 -11.25 -9.89
CA ALA A 259 10.89 -9.98 -9.32
C ALA A 259 11.13 -9.98 -7.80
N ASN A 260 11.75 -8.90 -7.32
CA ASN A 260 12.03 -8.64 -5.91
C ASN A 260 12.03 -7.12 -5.70
N LEU A 261 10.84 -6.54 -5.63
CA LEU A 261 10.61 -5.14 -5.34
C LEU A 261 10.89 -4.89 -3.86
N ALA A 262 12.07 -4.35 -3.58
CA ALA A 262 12.47 -3.94 -2.25
C ALA A 262 11.63 -2.72 -1.78
N SER A 263 10.43 -2.94 -1.23
CA SER A 263 9.82 -2.22 -0.08
C SER A 263 8.28 -2.23 -0.09
N GLY A 264 7.70 -2.67 1.05
CA GLY A 264 6.36 -2.30 1.52
C GLY A 264 5.28 -3.38 1.41
N VAL A 265 4.57 -3.61 2.53
CA VAL A 265 3.33 -4.41 2.54
C VAL A 265 2.31 -3.77 1.59
N GLY A 266 1.86 -4.50 0.56
CA GLY A 266 0.81 -4.07 -0.36
C GLY A 266 1.23 -3.82 -1.82
N SER A 267 2.52 -3.80 -2.13
CA SER A 267 3.01 -3.76 -3.53
C SER A 267 3.19 -5.20 -4.06
N PRO A 268 2.61 -5.56 -5.22
CA PRO A 268 2.77 -6.90 -5.75
C PRO A 268 4.11 -7.09 -6.45
N GLU A 269 4.70 -8.28 -6.29
CA GLU A 269 5.69 -8.80 -7.24
C GLU A 269 4.95 -9.28 -8.48
N LEU A 270 5.34 -8.82 -9.67
CA LEU A 270 4.68 -9.12 -10.94
C LEU A 270 5.68 -9.60 -11.99
N LEU A 271 5.35 -10.69 -12.68
CA LEU A 271 6.09 -11.21 -13.84
C LEU A 271 5.14 -11.53 -14.98
N SER A 272 5.50 -11.09 -16.19
CA SER A 272 4.77 -11.37 -17.43
C SER A 272 5.64 -12.24 -18.35
N ILE A 273 5.27 -13.51 -18.54
CA ILE A 273 6.11 -14.50 -19.20
C ILE A 273 5.46 -14.96 -20.52
N PRO A 274 6.13 -14.86 -21.68
CA PRO A 274 5.61 -15.41 -22.92
C PRO A 274 5.42 -16.93 -22.87
N VAL A 275 4.22 -17.38 -23.22
CA VAL A 275 3.81 -18.79 -23.16
C VAL A 275 3.07 -19.24 -24.42
N THR A 276 3.13 -20.54 -24.68
CA THR A 276 2.26 -21.23 -25.64
C THR A 276 1.22 -22.05 -24.89
N GLN A 277 0.02 -22.21 -25.44
CA GLN A 277 -1.03 -23.02 -24.84
C GLN A 277 -0.52 -24.45 -24.55
N GLY A 278 -0.74 -24.92 -23.33
CA GLY A 278 -0.26 -26.21 -22.84
C GLY A 278 1.20 -26.21 -22.39
N GLN A 279 1.88 -25.07 -22.40
CA GLN A 279 3.21 -24.94 -21.82
C GLN A 279 3.12 -24.91 -20.30
N THR A 280 3.84 -25.83 -19.67
CA THR A 280 4.00 -25.89 -18.21
C THR A 280 5.20 -25.06 -17.78
N LEU A 281 5.01 -24.23 -16.75
CA LEU A 281 6.04 -23.43 -16.09
C LEU A 281 5.98 -23.65 -14.57
N TYR A 282 7.08 -23.32 -13.90
CA TYR A 282 7.23 -23.44 -12.46
C TYR A 282 7.40 -22.05 -11.85
N VAL A 283 6.52 -21.70 -10.91
CA VAL A 283 6.52 -20.43 -10.17
C VAL A 283 7.12 -20.68 -8.80
N LEU A 284 8.16 -19.95 -8.44
CA LEU A 284 8.87 -20.08 -7.17
C LEU A 284 8.61 -18.83 -6.34
N VAL A 285 8.21 -19.02 -5.08
CA VAL A 285 8.03 -17.95 -4.09
C VAL A 285 8.92 -18.24 -2.90
N GLY A 286 9.84 -17.33 -2.60
CA GLY A 286 10.82 -17.51 -1.53
C GLY A 286 11.47 -16.20 -1.12
N GLY A 287 12.21 -16.18 -0.02
CA GLY A 287 12.89 -14.99 0.49
C GLY A 287 14.01 -15.36 1.45
N GLU A 288 14.73 -14.36 1.98
CA GLU A 288 15.76 -14.58 3.01
C GLU A 288 15.13 -15.15 4.30
N GLU A 289 13.91 -14.71 4.62
CA GLU A 289 13.11 -15.16 5.75
C GLU A 289 11.80 -15.81 5.28
N ALA A 290 11.23 -16.67 6.12
CA ALA A 290 9.94 -17.28 5.86
C ALA A 290 8.79 -16.26 6.01
N GLY A 291 7.80 -16.30 5.12
CA GLY A 291 6.68 -15.37 5.09
C GLY A 291 5.41 -15.97 4.50
N THR A 292 4.32 -15.22 4.57
CA THR A 292 3.02 -15.59 3.98
C THR A 292 2.73 -14.71 2.76
N PHE A 293 1.98 -15.24 1.81
CA PHE A 293 1.67 -14.54 0.57
C PHE A 293 0.33 -14.98 -0.03
N THR A 294 -0.15 -14.19 -0.98
CA THR A 294 -1.13 -14.62 -1.98
C THR A 294 -0.47 -14.65 -3.34
N LEU A 295 -0.77 -15.66 -4.16
CA LEU A 295 -0.23 -15.86 -5.49
C LEU A 295 -1.39 -16.03 -6.48
N SER A 296 -1.27 -15.44 -7.65
CA SER A 296 -2.19 -15.64 -8.75
C SER A 296 -1.46 -15.80 -10.07
N ALA A 297 -2.05 -16.58 -10.97
CA ALA A 297 -1.54 -16.80 -12.32
C ALA A 297 -2.70 -16.77 -13.31
N ALA A 298 -2.52 -16.09 -14.45
CA ALA A 298 -3.50 -16.04 -15.53
C ALA A 298 -2.83 -15.84 -16.89
N SER A 299 -3.11 -16.72 -17.85
CA SER A 299 -2.70 -16.55 -19.24
C SER A 299 -3.73 -15.77 -20.06
N ARG A 300 -3.22 -14.80 -20.80
CA ARG A 300 -3.99 -13.96 -21.71
C ARG A 300 -3.33 -13.90 -23.09
N THR A 301 -4.16 -13.72 -24.10
CA THR A 301 -3.71 -13.42 -25.46
C THR A 301 -3.39 -11.93 -25.53
N PRO A 302 -2.19 -11.52 -25.99
CA PRO A 302 -1.86 -10.12 -26.15
C PRO A 302 -2.91 -9.39 -26.97
N MET A 303 -3.45 -8.31 -26.41
CA MET A 303 -4.49 -7.54 -27.06
C MET A 303 -4.48 -6.10 -26.60
N CYS A 304 -4.46 -5.21 -27.57
CA CYS A 304 -4.58 -3.80 -27.28
C CYS A 304 -5.90 -3.46 -26.58
N GLY A 305 -5.78 -2.69 -25.51
CA GLY A 305 -6.87 -2.21 -24.68
C GLY A 305 -7.27 -3.14 -23.54
N ASP A 306 -6.41 -4.04 -23.09
CA ASP A 306 -6.70 -4.92 -21.94
C ASP A 306 -6.12 -4.42 -20.61
N GLY A 307 -5.44 -3.28 -20.63
CA GLY A 307 -4.82 -2.64 -19.48
C GLY A 307 -3.38 -3.09 -19.24
N PHE A 308 -2.81 -3.91 -20.12
CA PHE A 308 -1.44 -4.39 -20.01
C PHE A 308 -0.65 -4.03 -21.26
N ILE A 309 0.57 -3.49 -21.08
CA ILE A 309 1.46 -3.27 -22.21
C ILE A 309 2.15 -4.57 -22.60
N ASP A 310 1.76 -5.10 -23.74
CA ASP A 310 2.34 -6.32 -24.30
C ASP A 310 3.64 -6.06 -25.10
N PRO A 311 4.48 -7.10 -25.28
CA PRO A 311 5.61 -7.03 -26.19
C PRO A 311 5.20 -6.58 -27.60
N GLY A 312 5.62 -5.36 -27.96
CA GLY A 312 5.35 -4.75 -29.27
C GLY A 312 4.34 -3.61 -29.23
N GLU A 313 3.68 -3.38 -28.10
CA GLU A 313 2.81 -2.24 -27.85
C GLU A 313 3.63 -1.03 -27.37
N GLY A 314 3.21 0.17 -27.77
CA GLY A 314 3.78 1.44 -27.31
C GLY A 314 3.03 2.08 -26.14
N CYS A 315 1.80 1.62 -25.89
CA CYS A 315 0.89 2.04 -24.83
C CYS A 315 -0.21 0.98 -24.68
N ASP A 316 -0.96 1.00 -23.57
CA ASP A 316 -2.26 0.36 -23.41
C ASP A 316 -3.04 1.14 -22.33
N ASP A 317 -4.22 1.65 -22.66
CA ASP A 317 -5.05 2.45 -21.75
C ASP A 317 -6.36 1.73 -21.33
N GLY A 318 -6.39 0.40 -21.44
CA GLY A 318 -7.49 -0.43 -20.98
C GLY A 318 -8.74 -0.36 -21.86
N ASN A 319 -8.64 0.22 -23.05
CA ASN A 319 -9.72 0.22 -24.04
C ASN A 319 -9.18 0.26 -25.48
N ALA A 320 -10.05 0.10 -26.47
CA ALA A 320 -9.68 0.06 -27.89
C ALA A 320 -10.20 1.28 -28.69
N ASP A 321 -10.54 2.37 -28.00
CA ASP A 321 -10.88 3.63 -28.63
C ASP A 321 -9.61 4.29 -29.20
N SER A 322 -9.76 5.46 -29.80
CA SER A 322 -8.63 6.21 -30.35
C SER A 322 -8.91 7.68 -30.16
N GLY A 323 -7.87 8.48 -30.02
CA GLY A 323 -7.92 9.88 -29.62
C GLY A 323 -7.92 10.09 -28.09
N ASP A 324 -7.69 9.03 -27.30
CA ASP A 324 -7.57 9.04 -25.84
C ASP A 324 -6.14 8.78 -25.34
N GLY A 325 -5.16 8.81 -26.24
CA GLY A 325 -3.74 8.75 -25.90
C GLY A 325 -3.09 7.42 -26.26
N CYS A 326 -3.89 6.36 -26.39
CA CYS A 326 -3.49 5.11 -27.01
C CYS A 326 -4.45 4.75 -28.14
N SER A 327 -3.89 4.42 -29.31
CA SER A 327 -4.73 4.01 -30.44
C SER A 327 -5.22 2.58 -30.30
N SER A 328 -6.26 2.21 -31.06
CA SER A 328 -6.75 0.82 -31.20
C SER A 328 -5.73 -0.21 -31.73
N GLN A 329 -4.50 0.22 -32.03
CA GLN A 329 -3.37 -0.62 -32.42
C GLN A 329 -2.20 -0.53 -31.43
N CYS A 330 -2.44 0.06 -30.26
CA CYS A 330 -1.50 0.27 -29.18
C CYS A 330 -0.24 1.02 -29.60
N ALA A 331 -0.43 1.96 -30.53
CA ALA A 331 0.53 3.00 -30.84
C ALA A 331 0.18 4.26 -30.05
N LEU A 332 1.20 4.88 -29.45
CA LEU A 332 1.10 6.16 -28.75
C LEU A 332 0.48 7.23 -29.65
N GLU A 333 -0.50 7.95 -29.13
CA GLU A 333 -1.12 9.09 -29.79
C GLU A 333 -0.56 10.39 -29.21
N LEU A 334 0.67 10.69 -29.60
CA LEU A 334 1.39 11.87 -29.14
C LEU A 334 0.60 13.16 -29.43
N SER A 335 0.34 13.92 -28.36
CA SER A 335 -0.22 15.27 -28.41
C SER A 335 0.86 16.32 -28.56
N GLU A 336 2.07 16.00 -28.10
CA GLU A 336 3.24 16.84 -28.28
C GLU A 336 3.61 17.01 -29.76
N VAL A 337 4.25 18.15 -30.05
CA VAL A 337 4.82 18.41 -31.38
C VAL A 337 6.17 19.07 -31.18
N GLU A 338 7.20 18.36 -31.61
CA GLU A 338 8.59 18.79 -31.53
C GLU A 338 8.99 19.75 -32.66
N PRO A 339 9.88 20.73 -32.40
CA PRO A 339 10.57 21.00 -31.14
C PRO A 339 9.70 21.79 -30.14
N ASN A 340 9.67 21.38 -28.87
CA ASN A 340 8.99 22.07 -27.76
C ASN A 340 9.92 22.37 -26.56
N ASP A 341 11.23 22.18 -26.72
CA ASP A 341 12.33 22.37 -25.73
C ASP A 341 12.39 23.73 -25.00
N THR A 342 11.54 24.69 -25.36
CA THR A 342 11.56 26.05 -24.80
C THR A 342 10.15 26.58 -24.51
N PRO A 343 10.01 27.51 -23.55
CA PRO A 343 8.72 28.17 -23.28
C PRO A 343 8.12 28.87 -24.51
N ALA A 344 8.96 29.31 -25.46
CA ALA A 344 8.51 29.96 -26.68
C ALA A 344 7.90 28.97 -27.69
N THR A 345 8.34 27.71 -27.68
CA THR A 345 7.87 26.64 -28.58
C THR A 345 6.86 25.70 -27.94
N ALA A 346 6.56 25.90 -26.65
CA ALA A 346 5.63 25.09 -25.87
C ALA A 346 4.32 24.73 -26.58
N ASN A 347 3.95 23.45 -26.54
CA ASN A 347 2.71 22.91 -27.09
C ASN A 347 1.50 23.40 -26.29
N PRO A 348 0.30 23.55 -26.89
CA PRO A 348 -0.90 23.79 -26.11
C PRO A 348 -1.30 22.53 -25.33
N LEU A 349 -1.75 22.69 -24.08
CA LEU A 349 -2.34 21.58 -23.32
C LEU A 349 -3.62 21.07 -24.03
N THR A 350 -3.71 19.76 -24.21
CA THR A 350 -4.90 19.02 -24.67
C THR A 350 -5.36 18.06 -23.57
N THR A 351 -6.57 17.50 -23.69
CA THR A 351 -7.06 16.46 -22.77
C THR A 351 -7.55 15.27 -23.60
N PRO A 352 -6.83 14.14 -23.60
CA PRO A 352 -5.56 13.90 -22.89
C PRO A 352 -4.38 14.66 -23.53
N PHE A 353 -3.29 14.83 -22.77
CA PHE A 353 -2.00 15.24 -23.30
C PHE A 353 -1.02 14.10 -23.11
N VAL A 354 -0.49 13.57 -24.21
CA VAL A 354 0.54 12.53 -24.22
C VAL A 354 1.81 13.11 -24.82
N GLY A 355 2.92 13.01 -24.09
CA GLY A 355 4.25 13.39 -24.54
C GLY A 355 5.26 12.26 -24.38
N GLN A 356 6.49 12.48 -24.81
CA GLN A 356 7.56 11.51 -24.76
C GLN A 356 8.93 12.17 -24.59
N ILE A 357 9.60 11.84 -23.50
CA ILE A 357 11.00 12.21 -23.28
C ILE A 357 11.89 11.22 -24.04
N ASN A 358 12.48 11.67 -25.14
CA ASN A 358 13.24 10.85 -26.09
C ASN A 358 14.75 10.83 -25.82
N THR A 359 15.29 11.87 -25.19
CA THR A 359 16.72 12.01 -24.93
C THR A 359 17.00 12.62 -23.57
N ALA A 360 18.24 12.55 -23.09
CA ALA A 360 18.63 13.14 -21.80
C ALA A 360 18.57 14.68 -21.78
N THR A 361 18.46 15.32 -22.93
CA THR A 361 18.34 16.79 -23.06
C THR A 361 16.95 17.22 -23.51
N ASP A 362 16.04 16.26 -23.68
CA ASP A 362 14.67 16.50 -24.10
C ASP A 362 13.87 17.10 -22.94
N VAL A 363 13.18 18.21 -23.20
CA VAL A 363 12.48 18.99 -22.18
C VAL A 363 11.18 19.54 -22.76
N ASP A 364 10.08 18.89 -22.45
CA ASP A 364 8.78 19.28 -22.96
C ASP A 364 8.21 20.50 -22.24
N HIS A 365 7.88 21.54 -23.01
CA HIS A 365 7.13 22.68 -22.49
C HIS A 365 5.67 22.66 -22.98
N ILE A 366 4.74 22.85 -22.04
CA ILE A 366 3.29 22.82 -22.29
C ILE A 366 2.66 24.11 -21.79
N ARG A 367 1.92 24.82 -22.64
CA ARG A 367 1.18 26.03 -22.30
C ARG A 367 -0.17 25.69 -21.68
N VAL A 368 -0.44 26.34 -20.55
CA VAL A 368 -1.69 26.23 -19.81
C VAL A 368 -2.24 27.61 -19.47
N THR A 369 -3.56 27.74 -19.40
CA THR A 369 -4.24 28.99 -19.04
C THR A 369 -5.04 28.79 -17.76
N VAL A 370 -4.71 29.59 -16.74
CA VAL A 370 -5.48 29.72 -15.51
C VAL A 370 -6.69 30.64 -15.77
N PRO A 371 -7.91 30.23 -15.38
CA PRO A 371 -9.14 30.97 -15.69
C PRO A 371 -9.21 32.34 -15.00
N SER A 372 -10.15 33.20 -15.43
CA SER A 372 -10.27 34.62 -15.01
C SER A 372 -10.49 34.88 -13.51
N GLY A 373 -10.77 33.84 -12.72
CA GLY A 373 -10.88 33.91 -11.26
C GLY A 373 -9.58 33.59 -10.50
N GLY A 374 -8.51 33.21 -11.20
CA GLY A 374 -7.39 32.50 -10.59
C GLY A 374 -7.75 31.04 -10.31
N ALA A 375 -6.75 30.22 -9.96
CA ALA A 375 -6.93 28.84 -9.55
C ALA A 375 -5.65 28.32 -8.89
N SER A 376 -5.78 27.33 -8.02
CA SER A 376 -4.69 26.41 -7.74
C SER A 376 -4.53 25.44 -8.90
N LEU A 377 -3.30 25.27 -9.38
CA LEU A 377 -2.97 24.37 -10.47
C LEU A 377 -2.29 23.13 -9.88
N VAL A 378 -2.85 21.96 -10.16
CA VAL A 378 -2.23 20.66 -9.89
C VAL A 378 -1.87 20.02 -11.22
N ALA A 379 -0.60 19.67 -11.41
CA ALA A 379 -0.16 18.95 -12.60
C ALA A 379 0.55 17.67 -12.19
N GLU A 380 0.17 16.57 -12.81
CA GLU A 380 0.64 15.23 -12.49
C GLU A 380 1.14 14.55 -13.77
N VAL A 381 2.37 14.05 -13.71
CA VAL A 381 2.96 13.24 -14.76
C VAL A 381 2.61 11.79 -14.45
N ASN A 382 1.73 11.23 -15.25
CA ASN A 382 1.28 9.86 -15.15
C ASN A 382 1.99 8.98 -16.18
N GLU A 383 2.19 7.73 -15.80
CA GLU A 383 2.71 6.72 -16.70
C GLU A 383 1.70 6.39 -17.80
N VAL A 384 2.18 6.29 -19.05
CA VAL A 384 1.41 5.65 -20.14
C VAL A 384 1.60 4.14 -20.10
N ASN A 385 2.67 3.69 -19.43
CA ASN A 385 3.06 2.31 -19.28
C ASN A 385 2.84 1.86 -17.85
N ALA A 386 2.04 0.80 -17.66
CA ALA A 386 1.76 0.28 -16.33
C ALA A 386 3.07 0.02 -15.54
N LEU A 387 3.20 0.67 -14.37
CA LEU A 387 4.28 0.50 -13.39
C LEU A 387 5.66 1.09 -13.74
N ALA A 388 5.78 1.98 -14.73
CA ALA A 388 7.05 2.63 -15.05
C ALA A 388 7.59 3.48 -13.88
N CYS A 389 6.71 4.17 -13.14
CA CYS A 389 7.09 5.00 -11.98
C CYS A 389 7.48 4.17 -10.75
N VAL A 390 6.85 3.01 -10.56
CA VAL A 390 7.14 2.10 -9.42
C VAL A 390 8.44 1.33 -9.66
N ASN A 391 8.71 0.94 -10.91
CA ASN A 391 9.89 0.17 -11.30
C ASN A 391 11.13 1.03 -11.60
N ASN A 392 11.12 2.32 -11.25
CA ASN A 392 12.22 3.27 -11.50
C ASN A 392 12.62 3.38 -12.98
N GLN A 393 11.70 3.07 -13.90
CA GLN A 393 11.88 3.23 -15.35
C GLN A 393 11.48 4.65 -15.78
N MET A 394 10.61 5.29 -15.01
CA MET A 394 10.18 6.68 -15.14
C MET A 394 10.50 7.42 -13.85
N ASP A 395 11.13 8.57 -13.98
CA ASP A 395 11.52 9.46 -12.88
C ASP A 395 11.48 10.89 -13.42
N PRO A 396 10.26 11.44 -13.61
CA PRO A 396 10.09 12.75 -14.18
C PRO A 396 10.54 13.85 -13.21
N GLN A 397 10.63 15.06 -13.73
CA GLN A 397 10.56 16.28 -12.95
C GLN A 397 9.53 17.18 -13.63
N ILE A 398 8.62 17.75 -12.87
CA ILE A 398 7.63 18.69 -13.36
C ILE A 398 7.72 20.03 -12.64
N GLU A 399 7.69 21.10 -13.43
CA GLU A 399 7.76 22.48 -12.94
C GLU A 399 6.63 23.32 -13.51
N VAL A 400 6.09 24.21 -12.69
CA VAL A 400 5.17 25.28 -13.10
C VAL A 400 5.97 26.57 -13.23
N LEU A 401 5.96 27.16 -14.43
CA LEU A 401 6.71 28.38 -14.73
C LEU A 401 5.80 29.56 -15.07
N SER A 402 6.33 30.76 -14.88
CA SER A 402 5.73 32.00 -15.38
C SER A 402 5.48 31.93 -16.90
N ALA A 403 4.59 32.79 -17.42
CA ALA A 403 4.20 32.84 -18.84
C ALA A 403 5.36 32.84 -19.85
N ASN A 404 6.51 33.43 -19.47
CA ASN A 404 7.71 33.52 -20.29
C ASN A 404 8.76 32.43 -19.99
N GLY A 405 8.47 31.53 -19.04
CA GLY A 405 9.35 30.47 -18.55
C GLY A 405 10.58 30.94 -17.79
N ALA A 406 10.63 32.20 -17.33
CA ALA A 406 11.80 32.76 -16.65
C ALA A 406 11.86 32.41 -15.14
N THR A 407 10.73 32.09 -14.53
CA THR A 407 10.62 31.84 -13.09
C THR A 407 9.90 30.54 -12.84
N VAL A 408 10.52 29.64 -12.07
CA VAL A 408 9.89 28.44 -11.53
C VAL A 408 9.07 28.86 -10.31
N LEU A 409 7.77 28.59 -10.33
CA LEU A 409 6.80 28.93 -9.30
C LEU A 409 6.56 27.76 -8.35
N ALA A 410 6.62 26.55 -8.87
CA ALA A 410 6.56 25.29 -8.14
C ALA A 410 7.32 24.22 -8.91
N SER A 411 7.89 23.24 -8.21
CA SER A 411 8.64 22.12 -8.78
C SER A 411 8.37 20.89 -7.93
N ASP A 412 8.39 19.73 -8.56
CA ASP A 412 8.28 18.43 -7.91
C ASP A 412 8.96 17.36 -8.77
N ASP A 413 9.60 16.38 -8.15
CA ASP A 413 10.21 15.21 -8.80
C ASP A 413 9.64 13.87 -8.34
N ASP A 414 9.14 13.73 -7.11
CA ASP A 414 8.65 12.46 -6.55
C ASP A 414 7.33 12.54 -5.76
N GLY A 415 6.58 13.63 -5.87
CA GLY A 415 5.35 13.88 -5.12
C GLY A 415 4.09 13.11 -5.60
N GLY A 416 4.19 12.35 -6.68
CA GLY A 416 3.14 11.49 -7.23
C GLY A 416 3.26 10.01 -6.80
N PRO A 417 2.47 9.09 -7.40
CA PRO A 417 2.58 7.65 -7.12
C PRO A 417 3.95 7.07 -7.55
N GLY A 418 4.63 6.35 -6.66
CA GLY A 418 5.97 5.82 -6.95
C GLY A 418 6.99 6.97 -7.10
N ARG A 419 7.70 7.02 -8.23
CA ARG A 419 8.58 8.13 -8.62
C ARG A 419 7.94 9.11 -9.61
N CYS A 420 6.63 9.02 -9.85
CA CYS A 420 5.96 10.02 -10.68
C CYS A 420 5.97 11.37 -9.96
N SER A 421 5.99 12.46 -10.73
CA SER A 421 6.01 13.82 -10.17
C SER A 421 4.60 14.43 -10.19
N ARG A 422 4.24 15.11 -9.10
CA ARG A 422 2.96 15.81 -8.93
C ARG A 422 3.19 17.16 -8.27
N VAL A 423 3.18 18.21 -9.08
CA VAL A 423 3.38 19.58 -8.60
C VAL A 423 2.06 20.29 -8.28
N VAL A 424 2.05 21.05 -7.20
CA VAL A 424 0.95 21.94 -6.81
C VAL A 424 1.44 23.38 -6.80
N ALA A 425 0.84 24.23 -7.62
CA ALA A 425 1.04 25.68 -7.62
C ALA A 425 -0.23 26.37 -7.11
N PRO A 426 -0.27 26.73 -5.82
CA PRO A 426 -1.47 27.27 -5.19
C PRO A 426 -1.75 28.72 -5.60
N ALA A 427 -3.05 29.08 -5.63
CA ALA A 427 -3.53 30.46 -5.76
C ALA A 427 -2.91 31.26 -6.94
N LEU A 428 -2.76 30.64 -8.12
CA LEU A 428 -2.24 31.34 -9.29
C LEU A 428 -3.25 32.39 -9.79
N PRO A 429 -2.81 33.63 -10.07
CA PRO A 429 -3.63 34.59 -10.77
C PRO A 429 -4.07 34.10 -12.16
N ALA A 430 -5.18 34.66 -12.66
CA ALA A 430 -5.61 34.44 -14.03
C ALA A 430 -4.51 34.81 -15.03
N GLY A 431 -4.19 33.91 -15.96
CA GLY A 431 -3.11 34.15 -16.90
C GLY A 431 -2.60 32.90 -17.59
N ASN A 432 -1.57 33.08 -18.41
CA ASN A 432 -0.88 31.99 -19.08
C ASN A 432 0.34 31.56 -18.28
N TYR A 433 0.56 30.26 -18.23
CA TYR A 433 1.69 29.63 -17.56
C TYR A 433 2.27 28.55 -18.48
N VAL A 434 3.45 28.07 -18.13
CA VAL A 434 4.12 26.99 -18.85
C VAL A 434 4.43 25.89 -17.85
N LEU A 435 4.05 24.66 -18.17
CA LEU A 435 4.55 23.47 -17.49
C LEU A 435 5.80 23.01 -18.21
N ARG A 436 6.81 22.58 -17.45
CA ARG A 436 8.01 21.94 -17.98
C ARG A 436 8.08 20.54 -17.42
N VAL A 437 8.03 19.56 -18.32
CA VAL A 437 8.28 18.16 -17.98
C VAL A 437 9.69 17.84 -18.46
N SER A 438 10.45 17.17 -17.61
CA SER A 438 11.80 16.72 -17.93
C SER A 438 12.09 15.45 -17.16
N ARG A 439 13.30 14.93 -17.30
CA ARG A 439 13.74 13.72 -16.63
C ARG A 439 14.72 14.04 -15.50
N SER A 440 14.43 13.55 -14.30
CA SER A 440 15.35 13.57 -13.15
C SER A 440 16.26 12.32 -13.13
N GLY A 441 15.72 11.16 -13.52
CA GLY A 441 16.41 9.86 -13.51
C GLY A 441 15.75 8.81 -14.43
N GLY A 442 15.95 7.51 -14.20
CA GLY A 442 15.23 6.45 -14.94
C GLY A 442 15.65 6.21 -16.40
N SER A 443 14.72 5.84 -17.28
CA SER A 443 14.90 5.65 -18.73
C SER A 443 14.27 6.80 -19.52
N TYR A 444 14.22 6.71 -20.84
CA TYR A 444 13.39 7.57 -21.69
C TYR A 444 11.97 7.01 -21.70
N PHE A 445 10.96 7.86 -21.59
CA PHE A 445 9.60 7.40 -21.31
C PHE A 445 8.54 8.24 -22.02
N PRO A 446 7.44 7.62 -22.50
CA PRO A 446 6.20 8.32 -22.77
C PRO A 446 5.51 8.67 -21.45
N TYR A 447 4.75 9.77 -21.45
CA TYR A 447 4.01 10.20 -20.28
C TYR A 447 2.65 10.80 -20.67
N ARG A 448 1.71 10.68 -19.74
CA ARG A 448 0.44 11.40 -19.77
C ARG A 448 0.54 12.56 -18.79
N LEU A 449 0.07 13.73 -19.20
CA LEU A 449 0.02 14.90 -18.33
C LEU A 449 -1.43 15.22 -17.98
N ASP A 450 -1.78 15.03 -16.71
CA ASP A 450 -3.08 15.44 -16.19
C ASP A 450 -2.93 16.76 -15.44
N VAL A 451 -3.74 17.76 -15.83
CA VAL A 451 -3.73 19.08 -15.22
C VAL A 451 -5.11 19.40 -14.69
N THR A 452 -5.19 19.61 -13.38
CA THR A 452 -6.42 19.97 -12.68
C THR A 452 -6.34 21.41 -12.21
N MET A 453 -7.38 22.19 -12.53
CA MET A 453 -7.55 23.54 -12.02
C MET A 453 -8.58 23.52 -10.89
N ILE A 454 -8.13 23.87 -9.69
CA ILE A 454 -8.97 23.94 -8.49
C ILE A 454 -9.29 25.41 -8.25
N GLN A 455 -10.58 25.76 -8.28
CA GLN A 455 -11.03 27.09 -7.90
C GLN A 455 -10.97 27.21 -6.38
N ASP A 456 -10.17 28.14 -5.88
CA ASP A 456 -10.09 28.47 -4.46
C ASP A 456 -11.28 29.38 -4.13
N VAL A 457 -12.23 28.87 -3.32
CA VAL A 457 -13.50 29.55 -3.03
C VAL A 457 -13.69 29.60 -1.53
N CYS A 458 -13.28 30.74 -0.98
CA CYS A 458 -13.34 30.94 0.45
C CYS A 458 -14.77 30.90 1.02
N GLY A 459 -14.94 30.13 2.08
CA GLY A 459 -16.17 30.00 2.85
C GLY A 459 -17.11 28.90 2.35
N ASN A 460 -16.61 27.90 1.65
CA ASN A 460 -17.42 26.78 1.14
C ASN A 460 -17.36 25.52 2.03
N GLY A 461 -16.52 25.53 3.06
CA GLY A 461 -16.25 24.46 4.02
C GLY A 461 -15.19 23.44 3.57
N VAL A 462 -14.45 23.71 2.50
CA VAL A 462 -13.47 22.80 1.88
C VAL A 462 -12.18 23.55 1.61
N VAL A 463 -11.14 23.25 2.38
CA VAL A 463 -9.80 23.82 2.19
C VAL A 463 -9.19 23.31 0.87
N THR A 464 -8.91 24.23 -0.05
CA THR A 464 -8.14 23.95 -1.28
C THR A 464 -6.65 24.32 -1.12
N PRO A 465 -5.75 23.93 -2.05
CA PRO A 465 -4.32 24.24 -1.92
C PRO A 465 -4.00 25.74 -1.80
N GLY A 466 -4.85 26.62 -2.32
CA GLY A 466 -4.70 28.08 -2.24
C GLY A 466 -5.15 28.69 -0.92
N GLU A 467 -5.76 27.92 -0.03
CA GLU A 467 -6.39 28.38 1.20
C GLU A 467 -5.60 27.94 2.43
N GLN A 468 -5.47 28.81 3.43
CA GLN A 468 -4.90 28.44 4.73
C GLN A 468 -5.95 27.89 5.69
N CYS A 469 -7.23 28.17 5.42
CA CYS A 469 -8.38 27.77 6.20
C CYS A 469 -9.64 27.91 5.32
N ASP A 470 -10.72 27.24 5.71
CA ASP A 470 -12.08 27.51 5.23
C ASP A 470 -13.05 27.07 6.33
N ASP A 471 -13.83 28.00 6.88
CA ASP A 471 -14.79 27.74 7.97
C ASP A 471 -16.26 27.82 7.51
N GLY A 472 -16.50 27.68 6.21
CA GLY A 472 -17.83 27.61 5.62
C GLY A 472 -18.55 28.95 5.53
N ASN A 473 -17.84 30.08 5.74
CA ASN A 473 -18.37 31.41 5.51
C ASN A 473 -17.27 32.45 5.19
N THR A 474 -17.64 33.74 5.03
CA THR A 474 -16.69 34.83 4.73
C THR A 474 -16.82 36.00 5.72
N VAL A 475 -17.22 35.71 6.96
CA VAL A 475 -17.17 36.67 8.07
C VAL A 475 -15.71 36.84 8.47
N ALA A 476 -15.38 37.98 9.08
CA ALA A 476 -14.05 38.21 9.60
C ALA A 476 -14.09 38.12 11.14
N GLY A 477 -13.02 37.63 11.74
CA GLY A 477 -12.87 37.48 13.19
C GLY A 477 -13.47 36.18 13.76
N ASP A 478 -13.87 35.23 12.94
CA ASP A 478 -14.29 33.87 13.33
C ASP A 478 -13.20 32.80 13.10
N GLY A 479 -12.00 33.25 12.73
CA GLY A 479 -10.81 32.42 12.67
C GLY A 479 -10.36 32.11 11.24
N CYS A 480 -11.18 32.37 10.24
CA CYS A 480 -10.77 32.40 8.85
C CYS A 480 -11.21 33.71 8.21
N SER A 481 -10.26 34.44 7.63
CA SER A 481 -10.59 35.73 7.01
C SER A 481 -11.44 35.55 5.74
N PRO A 482 -12.10 36.60 5.24
CA PRO A 482 -12.83 36.57 3.96
C PRO A 482 -11.96 36.29 2.72
N THR A 483 -10.64 36.16 2.90
CA THR A 483 -9.65 35.81 1.87
C THR A 483 -8.89 34.52 2.22
N CYS A 484 -9.45 33.69 3.11
CA CYS A 484 -8.95 32.38 3.51
C CYS A 484 -7.50 32.40 4.00
N GLN A 485 -7.15 33.50 4.65
CA GLN A 485 -6.00 33.62 5.52
C GLN A 485 -6.43 33.32 6.94
N LEU A 486 -5.60 32.57 7.67
CA LEU A 486 -5.86 32.22 9.05
C LEU A 486 -5.88 33.48 9.92
N GLU A 487 -6.89 33.61 10.78
CA GLU A 487 -6.97 34.67 11.77
C GLU A 487 -6.57 34.11 13.14
N LEU A 488 -5.29 34.24 13.46
CA LEU A 488 -4.74 33.76 14.72
C LEU A 488 -5.27 34.61 15.90
N SER A 489 -5.76 33.92 16.93
CA SER A 489 -6.21 34.50 18.19
C SER A 489 -5.07 34.77 19.15
N GLU A 490 -3.92 34.12 18.92
CA GLU A 490 -2.73 34.26 19.74
C GLU A 490 -1.92 35.51 19.40
N VAL A 491 -1.07 35.89 20.34
CA VAL A 491 -0.05 36.92 20.14
C VAL A 491 1.25 36.44 20.74
N GLU A 492 2.22 36.15 19.88
CA GLU A 492 3.57 35.77 20.28
C GLU A 492 4.38 36.95 20.86
N PRO A 493 5.26 36.70 21.86
CA PRO A 493 5.48 35.41 22.52
C PRO A 493 4.38 35.10 23.54
N ASN A 494 3.89 33.86 23.59
CA ASN A 494 2.91 33.39 24.59
C ASN A 494 3.42 32.18 25.43
N ASN A 495 4.72 31.87 25.32
CA ASN A 495 5.39 30.67 25.84
C ASN A 495 5.43 30.50 27.37
N THR A 496 4.92 31.46 28.14
CA THR A 496 4.90 31.41 29.61
C THR A 496 3.58 31.95 30.16
N ALA A 497 3.24 31.57 31.40
CA ALA A 497 2.00 32.01 32.03
C ALA A 497 1.88 33.55 32.16
N ALA A 498 3.01 34.25 32.26
CA ALA A 498 3.03 35.72 32.30
C ALA A 498 2.74 36.36 30.93
N GLN A 499 2.92 35.60 29.85
CA GLN A 499 2.72 36.00 28.47
C GLN A 499 1.43 35.44 27.86
N ALA A 500 0.79 34.51 28.58
CA ALA A 500 -0.34 33.75 28.10
C ALA A 500 -1.47 34.65 27.57
N ASN A 501 -1.99 34.29 26.41
CA ASN A 501 -3.09 35.02 25.80
C ASN A 501 -4.42 34.64 26.49
N PRO A 502 -5.34 35.60 26.71
CA PRO A 502 -6.64 35.28 27.31
C PRO A 502 -7.50 34.50 26.31
N TYR A 503 -8.08 33.37 26.74
CA TYR A 503 -8.96 32.58 25.89
C TYR A 503 -10.19 33.39 25.45
N THR A 504 -10.42 33.41 24.14
CA THR A 504 -11.67 33.87 23.53
C THR A 504 -12.13 32.83 22.52
N SER A 505 -13.44 32.72 22.31
CA SER A 505 -14.01 31.80 21.33
C SER A 505 -14.49 32.59 20.11
N PRO A 506 -14.20 32.15 18.88
CA PRO A 506 -13.38 30.97 18.52
C PRO A 506 -11.88 31.19 18.77
N TRP A 507 -11.14 30.13 19.06
CA TRP A 507 -9.67 30.17 19.23
C TRP A 507 -8.97 29.41 18.11
N ARG A 508 -8.03 30.08 17.45
CA ARG A 508 -7.09 29.47 16.50
C ARG A 508 -5.68 29.98 16.76
N ALA A 509 -4.71 29.10 16.65
CA ALA A 509 -3.32 29.33 17.02
C ALA A 509 -2.40 28.40 16.22
N ALA A 510 -1.10 28.62 16.27
CA ALA A 510 -0.11 27.83 15.57
C ALA A 510 1.11 27.59 16.45
N VAL A 511 1.41 26.31 16.67
CA VAL A 511 2.69 25.88 17.25
C VAL A 511 3.75 26.03 16.17
N MET A 512 4.39 27.21 16.10
CA MET A 512 5.39 27.52 15.09
C MET A 512 6.24 28.73 15.49
N PRO A 513 7.59 28.64 15.49
CA PRO A 513 8.43 27.61 14.85
C PRO A 513 8.57 26.30 15.64
N ALA A 514 9.38 25.37 15.15
CA ALA A 514 9.64 24.10 15.85
C ALA A 514 10.08 24.33 17.31
N GLY A 515 9.45 23.61 18.24
CA GLY A 515 9.67 23.75 19.68
C GLY A 515 8.92 24.91 20.34
N ASP A 516 8.02 25.58 19.61
CA ASP A 516 7.10 26.56 20.15
C ASP A 516 6.05 25.92 21.08
N VAL A 517 5.53 26.72 22.00
CA VAL A 517 4.60 26.28 23.03
C VAL A 517 3.64 27.42 23.34
N ASP A 518 2.34 27.15 23.25
CA ASP A 518 1.31 28.16 23.48
C ASP A 518 0.71 28.04 24.86
N LEU A 519 0.68 29.12 25.65
CA LEU A 519 -0.12 29.18 26.87
C LEU A 519 -1.34 30.07 26.70
N VAL A 520 -2.50 29.51 27.03
CA VAL A 520 -3.80 30.16 26.98
C VAL A 520 -4.35 30.31 28.40
N ALA A 521 -4.62 31.54 28.83
CA ALA A 521 -5.17 31.84 30.14
C ALA A 521 -6.71 31.69 30.16
N VAL A 522 -7.20 30.92 31.13
CA VAL A 522 -8.63 30.58 31.29
C VAL A 522 -9.11 31.01 32.67
N THR A 523 -10.20 31.77 32.71
CA THR A 523 -10.84 32.17 33.98
C THR A 523 -11.84 31.12 34.43
N VAL A 524 -11.61 30.53 35.61
CA VAL A 524 -12.54 29.60 36.27
C VAL A 524 -13.39 30.37 37.30
N PRO A 525 -14.73 30.41 37.15
CA PRO A 525 -15.58 31.35 37.88
C PRO A 525 -15.99 30.89 39.29
N GLY A 526 -15.98 29.60 39.58
CA GLY A 526 -16.54 29.05 40.82
C GLY A 526 -15.78 27.85 41.37
N PRO A 527 -15.99 27.50 42.64
CA PRO A 527 -15.39 26.32 43.24
C PRO A 527 -16.00 25.04 42.63
N SER A 528 -15.17 24.00 42.55
CA SER A 528 -15.52 22.69 41.99
C SER A 528 -15.85 22.67 40.50
N SER A 529 -15.36 23.65 39.73
CA SER A 529 -15.58 23.69 38.28
C SER A 529 -14.81 22.58 37.55
N LEU A 530 -15.33 22.17 36.39
CA LEU A 530 -14.65 21.32 35.42
C LEU A 530 -14.14 22.17 34.26
N LEU A 531 -12.82 22.22 34.07
CA LEU A 531 -12.21 22.78 32.86
C LEU A 531 -11.93 21.63 31.89
N ARG A 532 -12.44 21.73 30.67
CA ARG A 532 -12.16 20.79 29.57
C ARG A 532 -11.63 21.56 28.37
N ALA A 533 -10.49 21.15 27.85
CA ALA A 533 -9.85 21.70 26.66
C ALA A 533 -9.75 20.63 25.58
N VAL A 534 -10.16 20.97 24.37
CA VAL A 534 -10.12 20.11 23.18
C VAL A 534 -9.27 20.78 22.13
N VAL A 535 -8.17 20.14 21.74
CA VAL A 535 -7.37 20.53 20.57
C VAL A 535 -8.02 19.92 19.33
N GLY A 536 -8.15 20.71 18.28
CA GLY A 536 -8.61 20.28 16.96
C GLY A 536 -7.65 20.75 15.87
N ASP A 537 -7.70 20.12 14.71
CA ASP A 537 -6.79 20.38 13.57
C ASP A 537 -7.12 21.65 12.75
N ALA A 538 -7.88 22.58 13.34
CA ALA A 538 -8.35 23.79 12.68
C ALA A 538 -9.10 23.58 11.34
N GLY A 539 -9.58 22.37 11.04
CA GLY A 539 -10.27 22.03 9.79
C GLY A 539 -9.36 21.48 8.70
N GLN A 540 -8.09 21.17 9.00
CA GLN A 540 -7.11 20.66 8.04
C GLN A 540 -7.15 19.13 7.87
N GLY A 541 -7.95 18.41 8.65
CA GLY A 541 -8.04 16.94 8.61
C GLY A 541 -6.78 16.22 9.11
N THR A 542 -5.76 16.95 9.58
CA THR A 542 -4.43 16.41 9.89
C THR A 542 -4.42 15.52 11.12
N CYS A 543 -5.30 15.77 12.09
CA CYS A 543 -5.44 14.90 13.25
C CYS A 543 -6.06 13.55 12.88
N ALA A 544 -7.15 13.55 12.10
CA ALA A 544 -7.81 12.32 11.64
C ALA A 544 -6.92 11.48 10.70
N MET A 545 -5.96 12.11 10.01
CA MET A 545 -4.99 11.45 9.12
C MET A 545 -3.67 11.12 9.81
N TYR A 546 -3.58 11.24 11.14
CA TYR A 546 -2.37 10.93 11.93
C TYR A 546 -1.12 11.76 11.55
N ARG A 547 -1.32 12.94 10.94
CA ARG A 547 -0.24 13.85 10.48
C ARG A 547 0.09 14.96 11.48
N LEU A 548 -0.77 15.20 12.48
CA LEU A 548 -0.56 16.15 13.57
C LEU A 548 -0.69 15.38 14.89
N ASP A 549 0.30 15.51 15.77
CA ASP A 549 0.33 14.89 17.10
C ASP A 549 0.52 15.99 18.16
N SER A 550 -0.59 16.41 18.77
CA SER A 550 -0.58 17.51 19.74
C SER A 550 -0.31 17.00 21.15
N TYR A 551 0.12 17.90 22.03
CA TYR A 551 0.23 17.67 23.46
C TYR A 551 -0.44 18.81 24.21
N ALA A 552 -1.40 18.49 25.07
CA ALA A 552 -2.17 19.48 25.83
C ALA A 552 -2.04 19.27 27.34
N GLU A 553 -1.82 20.35 28.07
CA GLU A 553 -1.72 20.32 29.54
C GLU A 553 -2.64 21.37 30.17
N ILE A 554 -3.17 21.07 31.36
CA ILE A 554 -3.82 22.04 32.25
C ILE A 554 -2.86 22.36 33.38
N LEU A 555 -2.48 23.63 33.50
CA LEU A 555 -1.59 24.14 34.54
C LEU A 555 -2.37 24.88 35.63
N ALA A 556 -1.88 24.78 36.86
CA ALA A 556 -2.42 25.46 38.03
C ALA A 556 -2.23 26.99 37.95
N PRO A 557 -2.82 27.77 38.88
CA PRO A 557 -2.72 29.23 38.86
C PRO A 557 -1.31 29.80 39.02
N ASP A 558 -0.34 29.00 39.46
CA ASP A 558 1.08 29.38 39.47
C ASP A 558 1.71 29.37 38.06
N GLY A 559 1.04 28.82 37.07
CA GLY A 559 1.49 28.76 35.68
C GLY A 559 2.57 27.72 35.40
N THR A 560 2.89 26.86 36.37
CA THR A 560 4.00 25.89 36.27
C THR A 560 3.63 24.49 36.73
N THR A 561 2.69 24.36 37.67
CA THR A 561 2.28 23.04 38.19
C THR A 561 1.29 22.41 37.22
N MET A 562 1.69 21.33 36.55
CA MET A 562 0.82 20.52 35.71
C MET A 562 -0.20 19.78 36.57
N LEU A 563 -1.49 20.00 36.31
CA LEU A 563 -2.60 19.33 36.99
C LEU A 563 -3.03 18.08 36.23
N ASN A 564 -3.09 18.19 34.90
CA ASN A 564 -3.40 17.08 34.02
C ASN A 564 -2.81 17.32 32.62
N TYR A 565 -2.69 16.26 31.83
CA TYR A 565 -2.22 16.32 30.45
C TYR A 565 -2.89 15.25 29.59
N ASP A 566 -2.77 15.40 28.28
CA ASP A 566 -3.20 14.43 27.28
C ASP A 566 -2.39 14.61 25.99
N ASP A 567 -2.09 13.52 25.29
CA ASP A 567 -1.49 13.48 23.95
C ASP A 567 -2.51 13.05 22.89
N ASP A 568 -3.26 11.96 23.08
CA ASP A 568 -4.00 11.31 21.99
C ASP A 568 -5.48 10.98 22.25
N SER A 569 -6.10 11.45 23.33
CA SER A 569 -7.48 11.07 23.68
C SER A 569 -8.57 11.78 22.85
N GLY A 570 -8.21 12.59 21.85
CA GLY A 570 -9.13 13.30 20.95
C GLY A 570 -9.40 12.58 19.63
N LEU A 571 -9.69 13.35 18.58
CA LEU A 571 -9.87 12.79 17.23
C LEU A 571 -8.50 12.50 16.61
N GLY A 572 -8.19 11.23 16.33
CA GLY A 572 -6.86 10.85 15.85
C GLY A 572 -5.81 11.12 16.93
N TYR A 573 -4.74 11.86 16.62
CA TYR A 573 -3.69 12.25 17.58
C TYR A 573 -3.84 13.71 18.10
N CYS A 574 -5.05 14.27 18.03
CA CYS A 574 -5.36 15.52 18.73
C CYS A 574 -5.65 15.24 20.21
N SER A 575 -5.28 16.16 21.10
CA SER A 575 -5.41 15.96 22.55
C SER A 575 -6.72 16.51 23.13
N VAL A 576 -7.24 15.86 24.16
CA VAL A 576 -8.38 16.27 24.98
C VAL A 576 -8.02 16.13 26.46
N VAL A 577 -7.80 17.26 27.13
CA VAL A 577 -7.45 17.30 28.55
C VAL A 577 -8.58 17.91 29.39
N GLN A 578 -8.80 17.37 30.57
CA GLN A 578 -9.83 17.87 31.49
C GLN A 578 -9.40 17.81 32.96
N GLN A 579 -9.82 18.80 33.75
CA GLN A 579 -9.53 18.88 35.17
C GLN A 579 -10.75 19.35 35.95
N GLY A 580 -11.25 18.49 36.84
CA GLY A 580 -12.36 18.78 37.74
C GLY A 580 -11.91 19.32 39.10
N GLY A 581 -12.88 19.80 39.88
CA GLY A 581 -12.64 20.20 41.27
C GLY A 581 -11.88 21.51 41.42
N LEU A 582 -11.85 22.36 40.38
CA LEU A 582 -11.07 23.57 40.36
C LEU A 582 -11.67 24.66 41.24
N ALA A 583 -10.83 25.40 41.95
CA ALA A 583 -11.25 26.61 42.66
C ALA A 583 -11.43 27.77 41.67
N ALA A 584 -12.07 28.85 42.12
CA ALA A 584 -12.10 30.08 41.32
C ALA A 584 -10.69 30.66 41.17
N GLY A 585 -10.30 31.01 39.94
CA GLY A 585 -8.96 31.51 39.63
C GLY A 585 -8.64 31.47 38.15
N THR A 586 -7.43 31.91 37.79
CA THR A 586 -6.90 31.79 36.42
C THR A 586 -6.07 30.51 36.33
N TYR A 587 -6.39 29.66 35.37
CA TYR A 587 -5.63 28.47 35.01
C TYR A 587 -5.08 28.64 33.60
N TYR A 588 -4.14 27.79 33.20
CA TYR A 588 -3.55 27.87 31.87
C TYR A 588 -3.72 26.54 31.14
N VAL A 589 -4.07 26.60 29.86
CA VAL A 589 -3.97 25.47 28.95
C VAL A 589 -2.70 25.66 28.13
N ARG A 590 -1.81 24.68 28.16
CA ARG A 590 -0.60 24.67 27.36
C ARG A 590 -0.77 23.72 26.19
N VAL A 591 -0.47 24.17 24.98
CA VAL A 591 -0.50 23.34 23.76
C VAL A 591 0.90 23.35 23.15
N SER A 592 1.41 22.17 22.81
CA SER A 592 2.70 22.02 22.15
C SER A 592 2.69 20.81 21.21
N SER A 593 3.77 20.61 20.48
CA SER A 593 4.03 19.34 19.78
C SER A 593 4.22 18.18 20.77
N SER A 594 3.88 16.98 20.32
CA SER A 594 4.11 15.75 21.05
C SER A 594 5.59 15.57 21.45
N PRO A 595 5.89 15.08 22.67
CA PRO A 595 7.27 14.78 23.09
C PRO A 595 7.98 13.77 22.18
N VAL A 596 7.26 12.96 21.42
CA VAL A 596 7.82 12.01 20.44
C VAL A 596 8.24 12.72 19.15
N LYS A 597 7.60 13.86 18.83
CA LYS A 597 7.89 14.71 17.68
C LYS A 597 8.01 16.19 18.08
N PRO A 598 9.00 16.55 18.92
CA PRO A 598 9.06 17.86 19.58
C PRO A 598 9.30 19.05 18.62
N ASN A 599 9.61 18.77 17.35
CA ASN A 599 9.87 19.79 16.33
C ASN A 599 8.73 19.92 15.31
N ASP A 600 7.63 19.18 15.48
CA ASP A 600 6.47 19.34 14.60
C ASP A 600 5.87 20.73 14.79
N THR A 601 5.41 21.31 13.68
CA THR A 601 4.72 22.61 13.65
C THR A 601 3.36 22.44 13.03
N PHE A 602 2.34 23.09 13.59
CA PHE A 602 0.98 22.95 13.10
C PHE A 602 0.08 24.09 13.54
N VAL A 603 -0.98 24.31 12.77
CA VAL A 603 -2.11 25.16 13.15
C VAL A 603 -3.14 24.31 13.89
N TYR A 604 -3.75 24.85 14.94
CA TYR A 604 -4.80 24.17 15.69
C TYR A 604 -5.94 25.12 16.08
N SER A 605 -7.08 24.52 16.41
CA SER A 605 -8.19 25.17 17.08
C SER A 605 -8.27 24.68 18.53
N LEU A 606 -8.68 25.56 19.46
CA LEU A 606 -8.86 25.19 20.86
C LEU A 606 -10.30 25.47 21.30
N ALA A 607 -10.97 24.45 21.82
CA ALA A 607 -12.28 24.62 22.45
C ALA A 607 -12.17 24.37 23.94
N ILE A 608 -12.38 25.42 24.75
CA ILE A 608 -12.41 25.33 26.21
C ILE A 608 -13.84 25.49 26.73
N THR A 609 -14.24 24.57 27.60
CA THR A 609 -15.50 24.65 28.37
C THR A 609 -15.18 24.67 29.86
N VAL A 610 -15.82 25.56 30.60
CA VAL A 610 -15.78 25.58 32.07
C VAL A 610 -17.21 25.40 32.58
N GLN A 611 -17.46 24.33 33.34
CA GLN A 611 -18.77 23.98 33.90
C GLN A 611 -18.79 24.00 35.41
#